data_AF-A0A8X7RA51-F1
#
_entry.id   AF-A0A8X7RA51-F1
#
_cell.length_a   1.000
_cell.length_b   1.000
_cell.length_c   1.000
_cell.angle_alpha   90.00
_cell.angle_beta   90.00
_cell.angle_gamma   90.00
#
_symmetry.space_group_name_H-M   'P 1'
#
loop_
_entity.id
_entity.type
_entity.pdbx_description
1 polymer ?
#
loop_
_entity_poly.entity_id
_entity_poly.type
_entity_poly.pdbx_seq_one_letter_code
_entity_poly.pdbx_strand_id
1 'polypeptide(L)'
;MIQSFVHHNGPTIDLAIQISYVTHLVIASTNLFVLLLALVPILLHWHPGFIMVIFLCWILTTLSWALTGFDFFLHTFAEDVCSAFSGFVQDPQNSTLTNIFPCMDPLHSDKTLMEVSLMIRNFITELNSKVASSMRSYNALTDRSRTINSYTPQSCSNGAIPIGQFPNVLSRFTCHDKDPPETCRITGKFIPEAAYLKVYAYSNSAQGMLDIFPSLQNLMQCLHVKDTLSSIVSNQCKPFRASMYRLWACMIALSLIMKVTVLLFLARAYQERGKSFAWFSIHPTSEEEVRQVNI
;
A
#
# COMPACT_ATOMS: atom_id res chain seq x y z
N MET A 1 3.34 2.87 -13.11
CA MET A 1 2.79 3.67 -11.99
C MET A 1 2.21 2.79 -10.88
N ILE A 2 1.27 1.88 -11.15
CA ILE A 2 0.65 1.02 -10.12
C ILE A 2 1.62 -0.03 -9.53
N GLN A 3 2.44 -0.70 -10.35
CA GLN A 3 3.52 -1.58 -9.83
C GLN A 3 4.54 -0.81 -8.97
N SER A 4 4.85 0.44 -9.35
CA SER A 4 5.74 1.30 -8.56
C SER A 4 5.09 1.70 -7.23
N PHE A 5 3.78 1.96 -7.22
CA PHE A 5 3.02 2.21 -5.99
C PHE A 5 3.03 0.98 -5.07
N VAL A 6 2.85 -0.24 -5.61
CA VAL A 6 2.89 -1.47 -4.80
C VAL A 6 4.29 -1.80 -4.32
N HIS A 7 5.32 -1.62 -5.13
CA HIS A 7 6.70 -1.82 -4.71
C HIS A 7 7.15 -0.76 -3.68
N HIS A 8 6.63 0.46 -3.76
CA HIS A 8 6.96 1.53 -2.82
C HIS A 8 6.23 1.38 -1.47
N ASN A 9 4.97 0.93 -1.48
CA ASN A 9 4.15 0.80 -0.28
C ASN A 9 4.18 -0.61 0.35
N GLY A 10 4.66 -1.63 -0.36
CA GLY A 10 4.85 -2.99 0.16
C GLY A 10 5.67 -3.04 1.45
N PRO A 11 6.85 -2.38 1.52
CA PRO A 11 7.64 -2.28 2.75
C PRO A 11 6.86 -1.66 3.92
N THR A 12 5.97 -0.71 3.64
CA THR A 12 5.15 -0.04 4.66
C THR A 12 4.09 -0.98 5.25
N ILE A 13 3.50 -1.85 4.42
CA ILE A 13 2.53 -2.85 4.87
C ILE A 13 3.22 -3.93 5.72
N ASP A 14 4.38 -4.42 5.27
CA ASP A 14 5.16 -5.41 6.03
C ASP A 14 5.63 -4.84 7.38
N LEU A 15 6.06 -3.57 7.40
CA LEU A 15 6.40 -2.85 8.62
C LEU A 15 5.20 -2.72 9.57
N ALA A 16 4.01 -2.40 9.05
CA ALA A 16 2.79 -2.32 9.86
C ALA A 16 2.42 -3.67 10.50
N ILE A 17 2.54 -4.76 9.73
CA ILE A 17 2.33 -6.14 10.25
C ILE A 17 3.36 -6.45 11.34
N GLN A 18 4.63 -6.13 11.10
CA GLN A 18 5.71 -6.39 12.05
C GLN A 18 5.51 -5.60 13.36
N ILE A 19 5.14 -4.32 13.28
CA ILE A 19 4.84 -3.49 14.46
C ILE A 19 3.68 -4.06 15.25
N SER A 20 2.59 -4.45 14.57
CA SER A 20 1.44 -5.07 15.23
C SER A 20 1.86 -6.36 15.96
N TYR A 21 2.63 -7.22 15.30
CA TYR A 21 3.10 -8.47 15.89
C TYR A 21 3.98 -8.24 17.13
N VAL A 22 4.95 -7.33 17.06
CA VAL A 22 5.84 -6.99 18.19
C VAL A 22 5.02 -6.43 19.35
N THR A 23 4.06 -5.56 19.08
CA THR A 23 3.18 -4.96 20.10
C THR A 23 2.39 -6.05 20.85
N HIS A 24 1.79 -6.98 20.12
CA HIS A 24 1.08 -8.11 20.70
C HIS A 24 1.97 -9.02 21.55
N LEU A 25 3.18 -9.30 21.06
CA LEU A 25 4.15 -10.11 21.78
C LEU A 25 4.54 -9.46 23.11
N VAL A 26 4.86 -8.16 23.12
CA VAL A 26 5.22 -7.42 24.33
C VAL A 26 4.09 -7.45 25.35
N ILE A 27 2.85 -7.27 24.93
CA ILE A 27 1.68 -7.27 25.82
C ILE A 27 1.43 -8.66 26.38
N ALA A 28 1.50 -9.69 25.54
CA ALA A 28 1.36 -11.09 25.98
C ALA A 28 2.45 -11.47 27.00
N SER A 29 3.71 -11.13 26.74
CA SER A 29 4.82 -11.37 27.66
C SER A 29 4.66 -10.61 28.98
N THR A 30 4.23 -9.35 28.91
CA THR A 30 3.97 -8.53 30.11
C THR A 30 2.82 -9.11 30.95
N ASN A 31 1.72 -9.53 30.32
CA ASN A 31 0.60 -10.18 30.99
C ASN A 31 1.04 -11.44 31.73
N LEU A 32 1.82 -12.30 31.05
CA LEU A 32 2.34 -13.53 31.65
C LEU A 32 3.25 -13.22 32.84
N PHE A 33 4.14 -12.25 32.72
CA PHE A 33 5.03 -11.84 33.80
C PHE A 33 4.26 -11.33 35.02
N VAL A 34 3.22 -10.50 34.81
CA VAL A 34 2.37 -10.00 35.89
C VAL A 34 1.60 -11.12 36.58
N LEU A 35 1.11 -12.11 35.83
CA LEU A 35 0.49 -13.31 36.39
C LEU A 35 1.44 -14.11 37.28
N LEU A 36 2.70 -14.25 36.88
CA LEU A 36 3.71 -14.93 37.69
C LEU A 36 4.04 -14.13 38.96
N LEU A 37 4.22 -12.81 38.83
CA LEU A 37 4.44 -11.93 39.98
C LEU A 37 3.26 -11.93 40.96
N ALA A 38 2.04 -12.12 40.46
CA ALA A 38 0.84 -12.20 41.29
C ALA A 38 0.86 -13.37 42.30
N LEU A 39 1.63 -14.42 42.03
CA LEU A 39 1.75 -15.59 42.92
C LEU A 39 2.55 -15.28 44.20
N VAL A 40 3.52 -14.36 44.13
CA VAL A 40 4.40 -14.01 45.26
C VAL A 40 3.65 -13.35 46.44
N PRO A 41 2.83 -12.30 46.25
CA PRO A 41 2.09 -11.69 47.36
C PRO A 41 1.02 -12.61 47.95
N ILE A 42 0.54 -13.60 47.19
CA ILE A 42 -0.38 -14.65 47.70
C ILE A 42 0.34 -15.56 48.69
N LEU A 43 1.55 -16.01 48.35
CA LEU A 43 2.38 -16.82 49.26
C LEU A 43 2.78 -16.01 50.51
N LEU A 44 3.15 -14.74 50.32
CA LEU A 44 3.68 -13.89 51.39
C LEU A 44 2.59 -13.17 52.22
N HIS A 45 1.30 -13.35 51.91
CA HIS A 45 0.17 -12.62 52.52
C HIS A 45 0.38 -11.09 52.55
N TRP A 46 1.03 -10.55 51.51
CA TRP A 46 1.41 -9.14 51.46
C TRP A 46 0.29 -8.29 50.85
N HIS A 47 -0.59 -7.74 51.70
CA HIS A 47 -1.79 -7.01 51.28
C HIS A 47 -1.55 -5.81 50.32
N PRO A 48 -0.58 -4.91 50.54
CA PRO A 48 -0.29 -3.81 49.61
C PRO A 48 0.12 -4.29 48.20
N GLY A 49 0.99 -5.30 48.13
CA GLY A 49 1.44 -5.88 46.86
C GLY A 49 0.29 -6.50 46.07
N PHE A 50 -0.64 -7.16 46.75
CA PHE A 50 -1.83 -7.74 46.15
C PHE A 50 -2.74 -6.69 45.49
N ILE A 51 -2.98 -5.55 46.15
CA ILE A 51 -3.77 -4.45 45.58
C ILE A 51 -3.10 -3.86 44.33
N MET A 52 -1.77 -3.68 44.37
CA MET A 52 -1.01 -3.17 43.22
C MET A 52 -1.11 -4.09 42.01
N VAL A 53 -0.99 -5.40 42.21
CA VAL A 53 -1.13 -6.40 41.15
C VAL A 53 -2.53 -6.38 40.53
N ILE A 54 -3.58 -6.29 41.34
CA ILE A 54 -4.96 -6.19 40.82
C ILE A 54 -5.12 -4.97 39.93
N PHE A 55 -4.62 -3.80 40.35
CA PHE A 55 -4.69 -2.58 39.56
C PHE A 55 -3.97 -2.73 38.21
N LEU A 56 -2.77 -3.32 38.22
CA LEU A 56 -1.99 -3.58 37.00
C LEU A 56 -2.71 -4.56 36.05
N CYS A 57 -3.30 -5.63 36.60
CA CYS A 57 -4.11 -6.59 35.83
C CYS A 57 -5.31 -5.92 35.15
N TRP A 58 -5.98 -4.97 35.81
CA TRP A 58 -7.08 -4.21 35.22
C TRP A 58 -6.61 -3.34 34.05
N ILE A 59 -5.50 -2.62 34.20
CA ILE A 59 -4.91 -1.83 33.09
C ILE A 59 -4.61 -2.73 31.89
N LEU A 60 -3.90 -3.85 32.11
CA LEU A 60 -3.56 -4.79 31.05
C LEU A 60 -4.78 -5.41 30.37
N THR A 61 -5.83 -5.69 31.14
CA THR A 61 -7.12 -6.16 30.62
C THR A 61 -7.74 -5.10 29.71
N THR A 62 -7.80 -3.83 30.12
CA THR A 62 -8.36 -2.75 29.28
C THR A 62 -7.59 -2.57 27.97
N LEU A 63 -6.26 -2.61 28.02
CA LEU A 63 -5.41 -2.52 26.83
C LEU A 63 -5.65 -3.71 25.88
N SER A 64 -5.78 -4.91 26.43
CA SER A 64 -6.03 -6.13 25.66
C SER A 64 -7.40 -6.10 24.97
N TRP A 65 -8.44 -5.56 25.63
CA TRP A 65 -9.76 -5.36 25.03
C TRP A 65 -9.75 -4.33 23.91
N ALA A 66 -9.04 -3.21 24.08
CA ALA A 66 -8.90 -2.19 23.04
C ALA A 66 -8.22 -2.75 21.79
N LEU A 67 -7.12 -3.49 21.96
CA LEU A 67 -6.42 -4.15 20.84
C LEU A 67 -7.26 -5.21 20.15
N THR A 68 -8.00 -6.02 20.91
CA THR A 68 -8.93 -7.00 20.34
C THR A 68 -9.97 -6.34 19.44
N GLY A 69 -10.51 -5.18 19.85
CA GLY A 69 -11.46 -4.42 19.02
C GLY A 69 -10.81 -3.88 17.75
N PHE A 70 -9.57 -3.39 17.85
CA PHE A 70 -8.81 -2.91 16.71
C PHE A 70 -8.47 -4.03 15.72
N ASP A 71 -7.98 -5.18 16.20
CA ASP A 71 -7.67 -6.35 15.36
C ASP A 71 -8.93 -6.89 14.65
N PHE A 72 -10.07 -6.90 15.35
CA PHE A 72 -11.34 -7.30 14.76
C PHE A 72 -11.72 -6.38 13.59
N PHE A 73 -11.63 -5.06 13.80
CA PHE A 73 -11.87 -4.09 12.74
C PHE A 73 -10.93 -4.31 11.54
N LEU A 74 -9.63 -4.51 11.79
CA LEU A 74 -8.67 -4.77 10.72
C LEU A 74 -8.94 -6.09 9.98
N HIS A 75 -9.34 -7.14 10.67
CA HIS A 75 -9.70 -8.40 10.06
C HIS A 75 -10.91 -8.23 9.12
N THR A 76 -11.98 -7.57 9.58
CA THR A 76 -13.17 -7.30 8.75
C THR A 76 -12.84 -6.40 7.58
N PHE A 77 -12.11 -5.31 7.81
CA PHE A 77 -11.68 -4.41 6.74
C PHE A 77 -10.85 -5.12 5.68
N ALA A 78 -9.91 -5.97 6.10
CA ALA A 78 -9.11 -6.76 5.16
C ALA A 78 -9.98 -7.77 4.40
N GLU A 79 -10.95 -8.42 5.05
CA GLU A 79 -11.87 -9.33 4.38
C GLU A 79 -12.69 -8.61 3.29
N ASP A 80 -13.22 -7.43 3.59
CA ASP A 80 -13.98 -6.62 2.63
C ASP A 80 -13.12 -6.16 1.45
N VAL A 81 -11.95 -5.58 1.73
CA VAL A 81 -11.02 -5.09 0.69
C VAL A 81 -10.51 -6.24 -0.18
N CYS A 82 -10.11 -7.35 0.43
CA CYS A 82 -9.57 -8.51 -0.29
C CYS A 82 -10.66 -9.21 -1.11
N SER A 83 -11.91 -9.26 -0.63
CA SER A 83 -13.05 -9.75 -1.40
C SER A 83 -13.31 -8.86 -2.62
N ALA A 84 -13.30 -7.54 -2.42
CA ALA A 84 -13.48 -6.58 -3.51
C ALA A 84 -12.37 -6.68 -4.58
N PHE A 85 -11.11 -6.83 -4.16
CA PHE A 85 -9.99 -7.05 -5.08
C PHE A 85 -10.09 -8.41 -5.80
N SER A 86 -10.48 -9.47 -5.09
CA SER A 86 -10.69 -10.78 -5.70
C SER A 86 -11.81 -10.76 -6.74
N GLY A 87 -12.92 -10.06 -6.44
CA GLY A 87 -14.02 -9.85 -7.38
C GLY A 87 -13.58 -9.11 -8.64
N PHE A 88 -12.80 -8.04 -8.47
CA PHE A 88 -12.24 -7.28 -9.59
C PHE A 88 -11.28 -8.11 -10.46
N VAL A 89 -10.43 -8.94 -9.85
CA VAL A 89 -9.49 -9.79 -10.61
C VAL A 89 -10.24 -10.82 -11.46
N GLN A 90 -11.36 -11.34 -10.97
CA GLN A 90 -12.21 -12.30 -11.70
C GLN A 90 -12.97 -11.63 -12.83
N ASP A 91 -13.72 -10.56 -12.53
CA ASP A 91 -14.51 -9.82 -13.50
C ASP A 91 -14.33 -8.30 -13.30
N PRO A 92 -13.40 -7.67 -14.04
CA PRO A 92 -13.14 -6.24 -13.95
C PRO A 92 -14.30 -5.36 -14.40
N GLN A 93 -15.29 -5.89 -15.13
CA GLN A 93 -16.39 -5.10 -15.72
C GLN A 93 -17.59 -5.02 -14.80
N ASN A 94 -17.96 -6.14 -14.17
CA ASN A 94 -19.09 -6.20 -13.24
C ASN A 94 -18.70 -5.96 -11.78
N SER A 95 -17.57 -5.30 -11.52
CA SER A 95 -17.07 -5.05 -10.17
C SER A 95 -17.35 -3.64 -9.67
N THR A 96 -17.42 -3.46 -8.35
CA THR A 96 -17.54 -2.13 -7.73
C THR A 96 -16.32 -1.24 -7.97
N LEU A 97 -15.17 -1.83 -8.32
CA LEU A 97 -13.91 -1.14 -8.58
C LEU A 97 -13.72 -0.72 -10.06
N THR A 98 -14.65 -1.05 -10.96
CA THR A 98 -14.56 -0.70 -12.40
C THR A 98 -14.43 0.81 -12.60
N ASN A 99 -15.09 1.63 -11.79
CA ASN A 99 -15.04 3.10 -11.92
C ASN A 99 -13.75 3.73 -11.40
N ILE A 100 -12.94 2.97 -10.63
CA ILE A 100 -11.69 3.47 -10.04
C ILE A 100 -10.52 3.24 -10.99
N PHE A 101 -10.54 2.13 -11.73
CA PHE A 101 -9.50 1.80 -12.71
C PHE A 101 -10.04 1.99 -14.13
N PRO A 102 -9.38 2.75 -15.01
CA PRO A 102 -9.81 2.95 -16.40
C PRO A 102 -9.49 1.71 -17.26
N CYS A 103 -10.05 0.57 -16.88
CA CYS A 103 -9.99 -0.71 -17.58
C CYS A 103 -11.19 -0.81 -18.53
N MET A 104 -10.91 -1.01 -19.81
CA MET A 104 -11.96 -1.19 -20.83
C MET A 104 -12.07 -2.68 -21.21
N ASP A 105 -13.19 -3.05 -21.83
CA ASP A 105 -13.31 -4.38 -22.43
C ASP A 105 -12.20 -4.63 -23.46
N PRO A 106 -11.69 -5.85 -23.61
CA PRO A 106 -10.66 -6.18 -24.60
C PRO A 106 -11.04 -5.72 -26.02
N LEU A 107 -12.32 -5.87 -26.39
CA LEU A 107 -12.81 -5.50 -27.71
C LEU A 107 -12.95 -3.98 -27.93
N HIS A 108 -13.29 -3.23 -26.88
CA HIS A 108 -13.38 -1.76 -26.96
C HIS A 108 -11.99 -1.10 -26.82
N SER A 109 -11.13 -1.65 -25.97
CA SER A 109 -9.75 -1.20 -25.81
C SER A 109 -8.95 -1.35 -27.11
N ASP A 110 -9.05 -2.50 -27.79
CA ASP A 110 -8.34 -2.72 -29.06
C ASP A 110 -8.79 -1.76 -30.16
N LYS A 111 -10.11 -1.51 -30.27
CA LYS A 111 -10.64 -0.52 -31.23
C LYS A 111 -10.11 0.89 -30.93
N THR A 112 -10.19 1.31 -29.67
CA THR A 112 -9.74 2.64 -29.23
C THR A 112 -8.23 2.79 -29.42
N LEU A 113 -7.45 1.78 -29.08
CA LEU A 113 -6.01 1.75 -29.29
C LEU A 113 -5.65 1.83 -30.77
N MET A 114 -6.39 1.13 -31.63
CA MET A 114 -6.19 1.20 -33.07
C MET A 114 -6.44 2.61 -33.60
N GLU A 115 -7.53 3.26 -33.17
CA GLU A 115 -7.83 4.65 -33.54
C GLU A 115 -6.76 5.64 -33.06
N VAL A 116 -6.31 5.54 -31.81
CA VAL A 116 -5.23 6.39 -31.28
C VAL A 116 -3.92 6.14 -32.04
N SER A 117 -3.60 4.89 -32.36
CA SER A 117 -2.40 4.55 -33.13
C SER A 117 -2.45 5.11 -34.56
N LEU A 118 -3.63 5.17 -35.17
CA LEU A 118 -3.86 5.79 -36.47
C LEU A 118 -3.69 7.31 -36.39
N MET A 119 -4.21 7.95 -35.34
CA MET A 119 -4.02 9.39 -35.11
C MET A 119 -2.55 9.76 -34.99
N ILE A 120 -1.78 9.02 -34.19
CA ILE A 120 -0.33 9.23 -34.03
C ILE A 120 0.40 9.04 -35.37
N ARG A 121 0.06 7.98 -36.11
CA ARG A 121 0.63 7.71 -37.44
C ARG A 121 0.38 8.87 -38.40
N ASN A 122 -0.86 9.37 -38.46
CA ASN A 122 -1.23 10.49 -39.32
C ASN A 122 -0.49 11.77 -38.95
N PHE A 123 -0.39 12.06 -37.64
CA PHE A 123 0.36 13.21 -37.14
C PHE A 123 1.84 13.17 -37.52
N ILE A 124 2.51 12.03 -37.33
CA ILE A 124 3.93 11.88 -37.67
C ILE A 124 4.14 11.94 -39.19
N THR A 125 3.23 11.36 -39.97
CA THR A 125 3.29 11.40 -41.44
C THR A 125 3.17 12.83 -41.96
N GLU A 126 2.26 13.62 -41.38
CA GLU A 126 2.10 15.05 -41.71
C GLU A 126 3.32 15.87 -41.29
N LEU A 127 3.93 15.57 -40.14
CA LEU A 127 5.17 16.21 -39.71
C LEU A 127 6.33 15.93 -40.68
N ASN A 128 6.51 14.67 -41.04
CA ASN A 128 7.54 14.24 -41.99
C ASN A 128 7.37 14.94 -43.35
N SER A 129 6.14 15.11 -43.84
CA SER A 129 5.87 15.79 -45.11
C SER A 129 6.25 17.28 -45.06
N LYS A 130 5.91 17.99 -43.97
CA LYS A 130 6.25 19.41 -43.78
C LYS A 130 7.73 19.66 -43.54
N VAL A 131 8.41 18.76 -42.83
CA VAL A 131 9.86 18.83 -42.65
C VAL A 131 10.57 18.62 -43.99
N ALA A 132 10.15 17.62 -44.76
CA ALA A 132 10.73 17.35 -46.08
C ALA A 132 10.53 18.54 -47.04
N SER A 133 9.35 19.17 -47.05
CA SER A 133 9.10 20.35 -47.89
C SER A 133 9.94 21.55 -47.45
N SER A 134 10.05 21.80 -46.15
CA SER A 134 10.90 22.86 -45.60
C SER A 134 12.36 22.64 -45.98
N MET A 135 12.88 21.42 -45.84
CA MET A 135 14.30 21.14 -46.09
C MET A 135 14.67 21.18 -47.59
N ARG A 136 13.72 20.85 -48.47
CA ARG A 136 13.85 21.12 -49.92
C ARG A 136 13.94 22.62 -50.22
N SER A 137 13.16 23.45 -49.54
CA SER A 137 13.19 24.90 -49.73
C SER A 137 14.54 25.53 -49.39
N TYR A 138 15.35 24.88 -48.55
CA TYR A 138 16.69 25.35 -48.17
C TYR A 138 17.84 24.65 -48.95
N ASN A 139 17.54 23.91 -50.03
CA ASN A 139 18.51 23.12 -50.82
C ASN A 139 19.37 22.15 -49.98
N ALA A 140 18.90 21.79 -48.78
CA ALA A 140 19.63 20.96 -47.84
C ALA A 140 19.50 19.45 -48.09
N LEU A 141 18.67 19.06 -49.08
CA LEU A 141 18.51 17.69 -49.53
C LEU A 141 18.91 17.60 -51.01
N THR A 142 19.98 16.88 -51.32
CA THR A 142 20.26 16.40 -52.68
C THR A 142 19.21 15.35 -53.07
N ASP A 143 18.98 15.15 -54.38
CA ASP A 143 17.90 14.40 -55.06
C ASP A 143 17.67 12.92 -54.64
N ARG A 144 18.29 12.44 -53.56
CA ARG A 144 18.19 11.08 -53.02
C ARG A 144 17.03 10.88 -52.03
N SER A 145 16.36 11.93 -51.56
CA SER A 145 15.32 11.84 -50.51
C SER A 145 13.89 11.73 -51.08
N ARG A 146 13.67 10.77 -51.99
CA ARG A 146 12.40 10.63 -52.74
C ARG A 146 11.31 9.78 -52.07
N THR A 147 11.52 9.23 -50.87
CA THR A 147 10.50 8.40 -50.21
C THR A 147 10.56 8.54 -48.69
N ILE A 148 9.78 9.46 -48.10
CA ILE A 148 9.61 9.54 -46.63
C ILE A 148 8.13 9.76 -46.35
N ASN A 149 7.33 8.69 -46.37
CA ASN A 149 5.88 8.90 -46.35
C ASN A 149 5.08 7.84 -45.59
N SER A 150 5.71 6.97 -44.79
CA SER A 150 4.92 6.12 -43.91
C SER A 150 5.60 5.94 -42.57
N TYR A 151 4.96 6.46 -41.53
CA TYR A 151 5.29 6.07 -40.17
C TYR A 151 4.99 4.58 -39.99
N THR A 152 6.04 3.81 -39.75
CA THR A 152 5.95 2.43 -39.30
C THR A 152 6.15 2.42 -37.78
N PRO A 153 5.29 1.74 -37.00
CA PRO A 153 5.45 1.61 -35.55
C PRO A 153 6.64 0.74 -35.13
N GLN A 154 7.58 0.47 -36.04
CA GLN A 154 8.76 -0.34 -35.83
C GLN A 154 9.98 0.57 -35.61
N SER A 155 11.03 0.03 -34.97
CA SER A 155 12.31 0.72 -34.82
C SER A 155 12.75 1.34 -36.13
N CYS A 156 13.09 2.64 -36.08
CA CYS A 156 13.61 3.40 -37.21
C CYS A 156 14.71 2.60 -37.93
N SER A 157 14.62 2.48 -39.26
CA SER A 157 15.65 1.78 -40.06
C SER A 157 17.03 2.41 -39.86
N ASN A 158 18.10 1.64 -40.11
CA ASN A 158 19.48 2.13 -40.00
C ASN A 158 19.65 3.42 -40.84
N GLY A 159 19.86 4.55 -40.17
CA GLY A 159 19.98 5.88 -40.80
C GLY A 159 18.77 6.81 -40.63
N ALA A 160 17.66 6.34 -40.06
CA ALA A 160 16.53 7.19 -39.68
C ALA A 160 16.73 7.80 -38.28
N ILE A 161 16.25 9.02 -38.08
CA ILE A 161 16.40 9.78 -36.84
C ILE A 161 15.10 9.67 -36.04
N PRO A 162 15.13 9.21 -34.78
CA PRO A 162 13.96 9.23 -33.91
C PRO A 162 13.39 10.64 -33.78
N ILE A 163 12.07 10.77 -33.72
CA ILE A 163 11.42 12.08 -33.75
C ILE A 163 11.90 12.99 -32.60
N GLY A 164 12.09 12.48 -31.39
CA GLY A 164 12.64 13.25 -30.26
C GLY A 164 14.12 13.64 -30.40
N GLN A 165 14.89 12.98 -31.27
CA GLN A 165 16.29 13.34 -31.56
C GLN A 165 16.43 14.28 -32.76
N PHE A 166 15.35 14.49 -33.51
CA PHE A 166 15.35 15.34 -34.71
C PHE A 166 15.77 16.79 -34.42
N PRO A 167 15.29 17.47 -33.36
CA PRO A 167 15.72 18.83 -33.05
C PRO A 167 17.21 18.94 -32.72
N ASN A 168 17.81 17.90 -32.13
CA ASN A 168 19.24 17.89 -31.80
C ASN A 168 20.13 17.83 -33.05
N VAL A 169 19.62 17.23 -34.13
CA VAL A 169 20.30 17.24 -35.43
C VAL A 169 20.10 18.58 -36.11
N LEU A 170 18.88 19.12 -36.06
CA LEU A 170 18.53 20.38 -36.71
C LEU A 170 19.23 21.60 -36.12
N SER A 171 19.49 21.60 -34.80
CA SER A 171 20.17 22.70 -34.10
C SER A 171 21.55 23.02 -34.69
N ARG A 172 22.25 22.02 -35.25
CA ARG A 172 23.57 22.21 -35.87
C ARG A 172 23.52 23.03 -37.16
N PHE A 173 22.37 23.08 -37.82
CA PHE A 173 22.13 23.83 -39.05
C PHE A 173 21.31 25.10 -38.79
N THR A 174 21.01 25.40 -37.53
CA THR A 174 20.18 26.53 -37.13
C THR A 174 21.02 27.77 -36.89
N CYS A 175 20.62 28.87 -37.52
CA CYS A 175 21.12 30.21 -37.25
C CYS A 175 20.26 30.81 -36.15
N HIS A 176 20.86 31.06 -34.98
CA HIS A 176 20.18 31.73 -33.87
C HIS A 176 20.15 33.24 -34.11
N ASP A 177 19.15 33.94 -33.59
CA ASP A 177 18.97 35.40 -33.77
C ASP A 177 20.17 36.20 -33.22
N LYS A 178 20.96 35.60 -32.32
CA LYS A 178 22.19 36.18 -31.78
C LYS A 178 23.40 36.08 -32.72
N ASP A 179 23.34 35.18 -33.70
CA ASP A 179 24.41 34.98 -34.67
C ASP A 179 24.24 35.96 -35.85
N PRO A 180 25.28 36.69 -36.27
CA PRO A 180 25.21 37.54 -37.45
C PRO A 180 24.88 36.70 -38.70
N PRO A 181 24.06 37.20 -39.65
CA PRO A 181 23.68 36.47 -40.87
C PRO A 181 24.89 36.00 -41.68
N GLU A 182 25.93 36.84 -41.75
CA GLU A 182 27.22 36.53 -42.39
C GLU A 182 27.88 35.29 -41.76
N THR A 183 27.92 35.21 -40.43
CA THR A 183 28.52 34.12 -39.68
C THR A 183 27.77 32.82 -39.91
N CYS A 184 26.43 32.86 -39.93
CA CYS A 184 25.61 31.70 -40.25
C CYS A 184 25.85 31.21 -41.68
N ARG A 185 25.98 32.12 -42.65
CA ARG A 185 26.27 31.78 -44.04
C ARG A 185 27.64 31.10 -44.18
N ILE A 186 28.66 31.59 -43.48
CA ILE A 186 30.03 31.01 -43.52
C ILE A 186 30.07 29.64 -42.83
N THR A 187 29.33 29.47 -41.74
CA THR A 187 29.29 28.22 -40.96
C THR A 187 28.32 27.18 -41.52
N GLY A 188 27.60 27.48 -42.62
CA GLY A 188 26.66 26.56 -43.24
C GLY A 188 25.35 26.38 -42.46
N LYS A 189 24.98 27.34 -41.61
CA LYS A 189 23.70 27.39 -40.90
C LYS A 189 22.67 28.12 -41.76
N PHE A 190 21.66 27.40 -42.25
CA PHE A 190 20.66 27.93 -43.18
C PHE A 190 19.23 27.89 -42.62
N ILE A 191 19.02 27.31 -41.44
CA ILE A 191 17.69 27.18 -40.84
C ILE A 191 17.44 28.37 -39.90
N PRO A 192 16.38 29.17 -40.11
CA PRO A 192 16.03 30.25 -39.19
C PRO A 192 15.59 29.72 -37.82
N GLU A 193 15.91 30.45 -36.73
CA GLU A 193 15.50 30.10 -35.36
C GLU A 193 13.98 29.88 -35.24
N ALA A 194 13.17 30.72 -35.89
CA ALA A 194 11.71 30.56 -35.90
C ALA A 194 11.22 29.24 -36.52
N ALA A 195 11.94 28.69 -37.51
CA ALA A 195 11.62 27.39 -38.10
C ALA A 195 12.06 26.24 -37.18
N TYR A 196 13.25 26.37 -36.58
CA TYR A 196 13.75 25.44 -35.57
C TYR A 196 12.79 25.30 -34.39
N LEU A 197 12.31 26.41 -33.81
CA LEU A 197 11.41 26.40 -32.66
C LEU A 197 10.09 25.66 -32.95
N LYS A 198 9.55 25.80 -34.17
CA LYS A 198 8.36 25.04 -34.59
C LYS A 198 8.64 23.54 -34.62
N VAL A 199 9.73 23.13 -35.26
CA VAL A 199 10.13 21.72 -35.32
C VAL A 199 10.38 21.16 -33.92
N TYR A 200 11.03 21.92 -33.05
CA TYR A 200 11.28 21.54 -31.66
C TYR A 200 9.97 21.28 -30.90
N ALA A 201 9.02 22.21 -30.97
CA ALA A 201 7.71 22.07 -30.31
C ALA A 201 6.93 20.86 -30.83
N TYR A 202 6.91 20.63 -32.14
CA TYR A 202 6.23 19.49 -32.73
C TYR A 202 6.88 18.16 -32.41
N SER A 203 8.21 18.09 -32.49
CA SER A 203 8.98 16.89 -32.16
C SER A 203 8.78 16.48 -30.71
N ASN A 204 8.89 17.43 -29.76
CA ASN A 204 8.65 17.15 -28.35
C ASN A 204 7.21 16.71 -28.09
N SER A 205 6.23 17.33 -28.77
CA SER A 205 4.82 16.92 -28.64
C SER A 205 4.59 15.50 -29.16
N ALA A 206 5.15 15.18 -30.33
CA ALA A 206 5.07 13.83 -30.92
C ALA A 206 5.74 12.79 -30.03
N GLN A 207 6.92 13.10 -29.51
CA GLN A 207 7.66 12.23 -28.60
C GLN A 207 6.85 12.00 -27.30
N GLY A 208 6.27 13.05 -26.73
CA GLY A 208 5.42 12.92 -25.55
C GLY A 208 4.20 12.00 -25.77
N MET A 209 3.57 12.07 -26.95
CA MET A 209 2.50 11.12 -27.31
C MET A 209 3.01 9.68 -27.39
N LEU A 210 4.17 9.45 -28.03
CA LEU A 210 4.79 8.13 -28.15
C LEU A 210 5.22 7.55 -26.80
N ASP A 211 5.69 8.40 -25.88
CA ASP A 211 6.15 7.99 -24.55
C ASP A 211 4.98 7.54 -23.66
N ILE A 212 3.81 8.18 -23.80
CA ILE A 212 2.61 7.88 -22.99
C ILE A 212 1.82 6.70 -23.58
N PHE A 213 1.85 6.50 -24.90
CA PHE A 213 1.02 5.50 -25.58
C PHE A 213 1.13 4.07 -25.03
N PRO A 214 2.33 3.50 -24.75
CA PRO A 214 2.44 2.16 -24.14
C PRO A 214 1.79 2.07 -22.76
N SER A 215 1.87 3.14 -21.96
CA SER A 215 1.24 3.19 -20.64
C SER A 215 -0.29 3.22 -20.76
N LEU A 216 -0.80 3.96 -21.73
CA LEU A 216 -2.24 4.02 -22.04
C LEU A 216 -2.77 2.65 -22.51
N GLN A 217 -1.99 1.94 -23.35
CA GLN A 217 -2.29 0.59 -23.79
C GLN A 217 -2.38 -0.41 -22.63
N ASN A 218 -1.37 -0.42 -21.77
CA ASN A 218 -1.34 -1.30 -20.61
C ASN A 218 -2.49 -1.03 -19.62
N LEU A 219 -2.93 0.23 -19.53
CA LEU A 219 -4.02 0.64 -18.66
C LEU A 219 -5.39 0.24 -19.23
N MET A 220 -5.63 0.49 -20.52
CA MET A 220 -6.87 0.11 -21.20
C MET A 220 -7.08 -1.40 -21.25
N GLN A 221 -6.01 -2.18 -21.47
CA GLN A 221 -6.05 -3.65 -21.50
C GLN A 221 -6.12 -4.28 -20.10
N CYS A 222 -6.00 -3.48 -19.03
CA CYS A 222 -6.10 -3.90 -17.62
C CYS A 222 -5.10 -4.98 -17.14
N LEU A 223 -4.19 -5.46 -17.99
CA LEU A 223 -3.27 -6.56 -17.69
C LEU A 223 -2.42 -6.28 -16.44
N HIS A 224 -1.76 -5.12 -16.39
CA HIS A 224 -0.90 -4.75 -15.27
C HIS A 224 -1.67 -4.53 -13.97
N VAL A 225 -2.88 -3.97 -14.05
CA VAL A 225 -3.74 -3.72 -12.88
C VAL A 225 -4.20 -5.06 -12.30
N LYS A 226 -4.69 -5.96 -13.17
CA LYS A 226 -5.14 -7.30 -12.80
C LYS A 226 -4.02 -8.13 -12.20
N ASP A 227 -2.83 -8.14 -12.82
CA ASP A 227 -1.69 -8.90 -12.30
C ASP A 227 -1.24 -8.39 -10.94
N THR A 228 -1.22 -7.07 -10.76
CA THR A 228 -0.83 -6.46 -9.49
C THR A 228 -1.85 -6.77 -8.38
N LEU A 229 -3.14 -6.62 -8.66
CA LEU A 229 -4.18 -6.95 -7.69
C LEU A 229 -4.23 -8.45 -7.39
N SER A 230 -4.02 -9.31 -8.39
CA SER A 230 -3.90 -10.76 -8.21
C SER A 230 -2.73 -11.10 -7.28
N SER A 231 -1.58 -10.44 -7.46
CA SER A 231 -0.43 -10.59 -6.56
C SER A 231 -0.75 -10.15 -5.13
N ILE A 232 -1.44 -9.02 -4.93
CA ILE A 232 -1.85 -8.54 -3.60
C ILE A 232 -2.82 -9.53 -2.94
N VAL A 233 -3.84 -10.00 -3.67
CA VAL A 233 -4.84 -10.95 -3.17
C VAL A 233 -4.17 -12.28 -2.77
N SER A 234 -3.21 -12.75 -3.56
CA SER A 234 -2.49 -13.99 -3.25
C SER A 234 -1.52 -13.81 -2.07
N ASN A 235 -0.66 -12.80 -2.13
CA ASN A 235 0.52 -12.71 -1.27
C ASN A 235 0.30 -11.89 0.00
N GLN A 236 -0.62 -10.94 0.03
CA GLN A 236 -0.82 -10.03 1.17
C GLN A 236 -2.11 -10.34 1.92
N CYS A 237 -3.22 -10.52 1.20
CA CYS A 237 -4.53 -10.75 1.81
C CYS A 237 -4.61 -12.03 2.66
N LYS A 238 -4.12 -13.16 2.13
CA LYS A 238 -4.15 -14.45 2.84
C LYS A 238 -3.34 -14.45 4.15
N PRO A 239 -2.03 -14.10 4.16
CA PRO A 239 -1.26 -14.10 5.39
C PRO A 239 -1.72 -13.03 6.39
N PHE A 240 -2.15 -11.87 5.92
CA PHE A 240 -2.68 -10.81 6.79
C PHE A 240 -3.91 -11.29 7.57
N ARG A 241 -4.90 -11.86 6.87
CA ARG A 241 -6.12 -12.40 7.48
C ARG A 241 -5.81 -13.48 8.51
N ALA A 242 -4.97 -14.45 8.13
CA ALA A 242 -4.61 -15.56 9.02
C ALA A 242 -3.81 -15.09 10.25
N SER A 243 -2.94 -14.08 10.08
CA SER A 243 -2.18 -13.50 11.19
C SER A 243 -3.08 -12.75 12.16
N MET A 244 -3.93 -11.85 11.66
CA MET A 244 -4.86 -11.06 12.48
C MET A 244 -5.85 -11.96 13.24
N TYR A 245 -6.38 -13.01 12.61
CA TYR A 245 -7.25 -13.97 13.29
C TYR A 245 -6.56 -14.67 14.47
N ARG A 246 -5.29 -15.08 14.30
CA ARG A 246 -4.51 -15.70 15.38
C ARG A 246 -4.24 -14.74 16.52
N LEU A 247 -3.86 -13.50 16.23
CA LEU A 247 -3.61 -12.47 17.26
C LEU A 247 -4.89 -12.18 18.05
N TRP A 248 -5.99 -11.95 17.34
CA TRP A 248 -7.32 -11.74 17.93
C TRP A 248 -7.73 -12.89 18.86
N ALA A 249 -7.60 -14.14 18.41
CA ALA A 249 -7.95 -15.31 19.22
C ALA A 249 -7.07 -15.45 20.48
N CYS A 250 -5.75 -15.23 20.36
CA CYS A 250 -4.84 -15.26 21.50
C CYS A 250 -5.14 -14.17 22.52
N MET A 251 -5.45 -12.96 22.07
CA MET A 251 -5.75 -11.82 22.95
C MET A 251 -7.05 -12.02 23.73
N ILE A 252 -8.09 -12.57 23.10
CA ILE A 252 -9.33 -12.95 23.78
C ILE A 252 -9.05 -13.99 24.87
N ALA A 253 -8.30 -15.05 24.54
CA ALA A 253 -7.97 -16.09 25.50
C ALA A 253 -7.21 -15.53 26.71
N LEU A 254 -6.17 -14.71 26.48
CA LEU A 254 -5.41 -14.05 27.54
C LEU A 254 -6.30 -13.15 28.41
N SER A 255 -7.19 -12.37 27.80
CA SER A 255 -8.11 -11.49 28.51
C SER A 255 -9.08 -12.25 29.41
N LEU A 256 -9.63 -13.38 28.94
CA LEU A 256 -10.51 -14.24 29.72
C LEU A 256 -9.78 -14.87 30.91
N ILE A 257 -8.57 -15.39 30.69
CA ILE A 257 -7.74 -15.97 31.76
C ILE A 257 -7.43 -14.91 32.82
N MET A 258 -7.03 -13.70 32.41
CA MET A 258 -6.77 -12.59 33.34
C MET A 258 -7.99 -12.27 34.20
N LYS A 259 -9.18 -12.15 33.59
CA LYS A 259 -10.42 -11.88 34.35
C LYS A 259 -10.74 -12.98 35.35
N VAL A 260 -10.64 -14.25 34.95
CA VAL A 260 -10.89 -15.38 35.85
C VAL A 260 -9.91 -15.36 37.02
N THR A 261 -8.62 -15.14 36.76
CA THR A 261 -7.61 -15.05 37.81
C THR A 261 -7.87 -13.91 38.79
N VAL A 262 -8.24 -12.72 38.30
CA VAL A 262 -8.60 -11.58 39.16
C VAL A 262 -9.85 -11.88 40.01
N LEU A 263 -10.87 -12.53 39.44
CA LEU A 263 -12.07 -12.91 40.19
C LEU A 263 -11.75 -13.95 41.28
N LEU A 264 -10.91 -14.93 40.97
CA LEU A 264 -10.44 -15.91 41.95
C LEU A 264 -9.67 -15.22 43.09
N PHE A 265 -8.81 -14.26 42.77
CA PHE A 265 -8.09 -13.46 43.76
C PHE A 265 -9.04 -12.66 44.65
N LEU A 266 -10.04 -11.97 44.09
CA LEU A 266 -11.04 -11.23 44.85
C LEU A 266 -11.86 -12.15 45.78
N ALA A 267 -12.24 -13.33 45.29
CA ALA A 267 -12.98 -14.32 46.09
C ALA A 267 -12.13 -14.84 47.28
N ARG A 268 -10.85 -15.13 47.05
CA ARG A 268 -9.91 -15.53 48.13
C ARG A 268 -9.75 -14.44 49.18
N ALA A 269 -9.55 -13.19 48.77
CA ALA A 269 -9.42 -12.06 49.69
C ALA A 269 -10.69 -11.83 50.53
N TYR A 270 -11.88 -12.02 49.94
CA TYR A 270 -13.14 -11.94 50.67
C TYR A 270 -13.28 -13.09 51.70
N GLN A 271 -12.91 -14.31 51.32
CA GLN A 271 -12.97 -15.48 52.19
C GLN A 271 -12.02 -15.36 53.39
N GLU A 272 -10.83 -14.80 53.22
CA GLU A 272 -9.88 -14.56 54.32
C GLU A 272 -10.37 -13.50 55.31
N ARG A 273 -10.99 -12.41 54.83
CA ARG A 273 -11.66 -11.44 55.71
C ARG A 273 -12.80 -12.07 56.52
N GLY A 274 -13.57 -12.98 55.92
CA GLY A 274 -14.63 -13.71 56.62
C GLY A 274 -14.10 -14.64 57.73
N LYS A 275 -12.95 -15.28 57.52
CA LYS A 275 -12.30 -16.14 58.54
C LYS A 275 -11.70 -15.35 59.69
N SER A 276 -11.15 -14.16 59.44
CA SER A 276 -10.63 -13.27 60.49
C SER A 276 -11.72 -12.81 61.48
N PHE A 277 -12.98 -12.73 61.04
CA PHE A 277 -14.11 -12.39 61.92
C PHE A 277 -14.55 -13.58 62.80
N ALA A 278 -14.41 -14.82 62.32
CA ALA A 278 -14.79 -16.01 63.09
C ALA A 278 -13.83 -16.31 64.25
N TRP A 279 -12.57 -15.85 64.19
CA TRP A 279 -11.57 -16.10 65.24
C TRP A 279 -11.83 -15.30 66.55
N PHE A 280 -12.60 -14.22 66.50
CA PHE A 280 -12.96 -13.44 67.70
C PHE A 280 -14.12 -14.02 68.52
N SER A 281 -14.72 -15.15 68.10
CA SER A 281 -15.73 -15.84 68.91
C SER A 281 -15.07 -16.87 69.83
N ILE A 282 -14.39 -16.40 70.88
CA ILE A 282 -13.97 -17.25 71.99
C ILE A 282 -15.23 -17.57 72.82
N HIS A 283 -15.64 -18.83 72.85
CA HIS A 283 -16.64 -19.32 73.80
C HIS A 283 -16.09 -19.25 75.23
N PRO A 284 -16.80 -18.70 76.21
CA PRO A 284 -16.40 -18.84 77.60
C PRO A 284 -16.60 -20.29 78.03
N THR A 285 -15.52 -20.94 78.46
CA THR A 285 -15.56 -22.18 79.25
C THR A 285 -16.22 -21.87 80.58
N SER A 286 -17.46 -22.32 80.78
CA SER A 286 -18.09 -22.40 82.09
C SER A 286 -17.77 -23.78 82.69
N GLU A 287 -16.77 -23.82 83.56
CA GLU A 287 -16.51 -24.94 84.45
C GLU A 287 -16.64 -24.41 85.88
N GLU A 288 -17.77 -24.66 86.53
CA GLU A 288 -17.82 -24.83 87.98
C GLU A 288 -19.09 -25.61 88.38
N GLU A 289 -18.83 -26.86 88.78
CA GLU A 289 -19.68 -27.82 89.46
C GLU A 289 -19.96 -27.36 90.91
N VAL A 290 -20.92 -28.04 91.59
CA VAL A 290 -21.19 -28.09 93.07
C VAL A 290 -22.35 -27.13 93.51
N ARG A 291 -23.48 -27.54 94.12
CA ARG A 291 -23.96 -28.81 94.74
C ARG A 291 -25.42 -28.68 95.26
N GLN A 292 -26.17 -29.80 95.17
CA GLN A 292 -27.31 -30.33 95.97
C GLN A 292 -28.64 -29.59 96.17
N VAL A 293 -29.75 -30.33 95.99
CA VAL A 293 -30.73 -30.70 97.04
C VAL A 293 -31.28 -32.12 96.81
N ASN A 294 -31.38 -32.90 97.90
CA ASN A 294 -31.89 -34.28 98.06
C ASN A 294 -33.42 -34.41 97.83
N ILE A 295 -33.90 -35.61 97.44
CA ILE A 295 -34.58 -36.65 98.24
C ILE A 295 -34.44 -37.97 97.47
#